data_AF-A0A7K1JUD8-F1
#
_entry.id   AF-A0A7K1JUD8-F1
#
_cell.length_a   1.000
_cell.length_b   1.000
_cell.length_c   1.000
_cell.angle_alpha   90.00
_cell.angle_beta   90.00
_cell.angle_gamma   90.00
#
_symmetry.space_group_name_H-M   'P 1'
#
loop_
_entity.id
_entity.type
_entity.pdbx_description
1 polymer ?
#
loop_
_entity_poly.entity_id
_entity_poly.type
_entity_poly.pdbx_seq_one_letter_code
_entity_poly.pdbx_strand_id
1 'polypeptide(L)'
;MEWQRHWHKHPAVRTGDQLTLGERAADHMRNSMGSWPFVFGFVVIMIVWAIANSVFYLGGAEGEHGFDPYPYILLNLILSMVAGLQGAILLIAAKRSDQVSSELAMHTYENTTQLTELLQKVDDLTTQIHRHICTTDGQKAPDPVV
;
A
#
# COMPACT_ATOMS: atom_id res chain seq x y z
N MET A 1 15.21 -14.06 -4.55
CA MET A 1 14.25 -13.31 -5.39
C MET A 1 14.64 -11.84 -5.37
N GLU A 2 15.43 -11.38 -6.35
CA GLU A 2 15.97 -10.01 -6.34
C GLU A 2 14.93 -8.94 -6.69
N TRP A 3 13.89 -9.29 -7.45
CA TRP A 3 12.82 -8.40 -7.90
C TRP A 3 12.12 -7.60 -6.78
N GLN A 4 12.03 -8.11 -5.55
CA GLN A 4 11.41 -7.40 -4.41
C GLN A 4 12.13 -6.09 -4.04
N ARG A 5 13.45 -5.97 -4.27
CA ARG A 5 14.22 -4.74 -3.97
C ARG A 5 14.05 -3.65 -5.02
N HIS A 6 13.60 -3.98 -6.24
CA HIS A 6 13.53 -3.04 -7.35
C HIS A 6 12.17 -2.35 -7.48
N TRP A 7 11.19 -2.71 -6.65
CA TRP A 7 9.85 -2.10 -6.64
C TRP A 7 9.88 -0.56 -6.51
N HIS A 8 10.83 -0.05 -5.73
CA HIS A 8 11.09 1.38 -5.53
C HIS A 8 11.55 2.12 -6.80
N LYS A 9 11.95 1.38 -7.86
CA LYS A 9 12.40 1.93 -9.15
C LYS A 9 11.34 1.78 -10.25
N HIS A 10 10.17 1.22 -9.93
CA HIS A 10 9.13 1.00 -10.93
C HIS A 10 8.58 2.37 -11.40
N PRO A 11 8.48 2.63 -12.71
CA PRO A 11 8.11 3.95 -13.24
C PRO A 11 6.72 4.43 -12.81
N ALA A 12 5.83 3.50 -12.42
CA ALA A 12 4.50 3.79 -11.87
C ALA A 12 4.52 4.24 -10.39
N VAL A 13 5.62 4.07 -9.65
CA VAL A 13 5.71 4.40 -8.22
C VAL A 13 6.46 5.72 -8.06
N ARG A 14 5.74 6.83 -7.99
CA ARG A 14 6.30 8.13 -7.59
C ARG A 14 6.91 8.01 -6.18
N THR A 15 8.24 8.00 -6.10
CA THR A 15 9.00 7.84 -4.86
C THR A 15 9.91 9.05 -4.66
N GLY A 16 9.90 9.63 -3.46
CA GLY A 16 10.82 10.71 -3.05
C GLY A 16 10.26 12.12 -3.27
N ASP A 17 11.03 12.96 -3.96
CA ASP A 17 10.93 14.44 -4.02
C ASP A 17 9.66 15.01 -4.69
N GLN A 18 8.78 14.16 -5.22
CA GLN A 18 7.51 14.56 -5.81
C GLN A 18 6.31 14.44 -4.86
N LEU A 19 6.55 14.01 -3.61
CA LEU A 19 5.51 13.94 -2.58
C LEU A 19 5.30 15.32 -1.95
N THR A 20 4.04 15.74 -1.88
CA THR A 20 3.65 16.95 -1.16
C THR A 20 3.98 16.82 0.33
N LEU A 21 4.18 17.93 1.05
CA LEU A 21 4.43 17.93 2.50
C LEU A 21 3.40 17.08 3.29
N GLY A 22 2.16 17.02 2.79
CA GLY A 22 1.09 16.20 3.36
C GLY A 22 1.32 14.69 3.23
N GLU A 23 1.88 14.22 2.11
CA GLU A 23 2.17 12.79 1.93
C GLU A 23 3.34 12.34 2.82
N ARG A 24 4.33 13.22 3.04
CA ARG A 24 5.45 12.97 3.96
C ARG A 24 4.99 12.90 5.42
N ALA A 25 4.07 13.79 5.82
CA ALA A 25 3.45 13.76 7.14
C ALA A 25 2.55 12.53 7.32
N ALA A 26 1.79 12.15 6.28
CA ALA A 26 0.95 10.95 6.29
C ALA A 26 1.79 9.66 6.43
N ASP A 27 2.93 9.57 5.76
CA ASP A 27 3.83 8.41 5.89
C ASP A 27 4.45 8.30 7.29
N HIS A 28 4.86 9.42 7.87
CA HIS A 28 5.36 9.45 9.25
C HIS A 28 4.27 9.09 10.27
N MET A 29 3.05 9.61 10.07
CA MET A 29 1.88 9.29 10.90
C MET A 29 1.49 7.82 10.75
N ARG A 30 1.46 7.27 9.53
CA ARG A 30 1.22 5.85 9.25
C ARG A 30 2.21 4.95 9.97
N ASN A 31 3.50 5.26 9.88
CA ASN A 31 4.54 4.45 10.51
C ASN A 31 4.50 4.53 12.05
N SER A 32 3.96 5.62 12.61
CA SER A 32 3.82 5.82 14.06
C SER A 32 2.51 5.22 14.62
N MET A 33 1.39 5.32 13.90
CA MET A 33 0.09 4.76 14.29
C MET A 33 0.00 3.23 14.12
N GLY A 34 0.78 2.63 13.22
CA GLY A 34 0.78 1.19 12.98
C GLY A 34 1.53 0.35 14.03
N SER A 35 2.16 0.99 15.01
CA SER A 35 2.99 0.32 16.02
C SER A 35 2.16 -0.06 17.25
N TRP A 36 2.21 -1.33 17.65
CA TRP A 36 1.59 -1.85 18.88
C TRP A 36 1.84 -0.99 20.15
N PRO A 37 3.04 -0.46 20.44
CA PRO A 37 3.26 0.43 21.58
C PRO A 37 2.48 1.76 21.53
N PHE A 38 2.10 2.27 20.35
CA PHE A 38 1.34 3.51 20.23
C PHE A 38 -0.08 3.35 20.78
N VAL A 39 -0.71 2.21 20.51
CA VAL A 39 -2.06 1.86 21.02
C VAL A 39 -2.04 1.82 22.54
N PHE A 40 -1.04 1.16 23.13
CA PHE A 40 -0.90 1.11 24.59
C PHE A 40 -0.63 2.49 25.20
N GLY A 41 0.22 3.32 24.58
CA GLY A 41 0.47 4.69 25.03
C GLY A 41 -0.80 5.55 25.03
N PHE A 42 -1.63 5.42 24.00
CA PHE A 42 -2.91 6.14 23.89
C PHE A 42 -3.88 5.72 25.00
N VAL A 43 -4.01 4.41 25.26
CA VAL A 43 -4.86 3.88 26.33
C VAL A 43 -4.37 4.34 27.71
N VAL A 44 -3.06 4.33 27.95
CA VAL A 44 -2.47 4.80 29.22
C VAL A 44 -2.73 6.29 29.42
N ILE A 45 -2.51 7.13 28.40
CA ILE A 45 -2.84 8.57 28.48
C ILE A 45 -4.32 8.78 28.79
N MET A 46 -5.22 8.01 28.17
CA MET A 46 -6.66 8.13 28.41
C MET A 46 -7.02 7.78 29.85
N ILE A 47 -6.43 6.71 30.40
CA ILE A 47 -6.62 6.29 31.80
C ILE A 47 -6.03 7.34 32.75
N VAL A 48 -4.81 7.83 32.49
CA VAL A 48 -4.15 8.85 33.31
C VAL A 48 -4.97 10.15 33.33
N TRP A 49 -5.52 10.57 32.19
CA TRP A 49 -6.36 11.75 32.09
C TRP A 49 -7.69 11.57 32.83
N ALA A 50 -8.33 10.41 32.68
CA ALA A 50 -9.56 10.09 33.41
C ALA A 50 -9.33 10.08 34.93
N ILE A 51 -8.20 9.51 35.39
CA ILE A 51 -7.81 9.49 36.81
C ILE A 51 -7.47 10.90 37.29
N ALA A 52 -6.68 11.67 36.54
CA ALA A 52 -6.33 13.04 36.90
C ALA A 52 -7.58 13.91 37.05
N ASN A 53 -8.53 13.80 36.13
CA ASN A 53 -9.79 14.54 36.19
C ASN A 53 -10.70 14.05 37.33
N SER A 54 -10.73 12.74 37.61
CA SER A 54 -11.47 12.16 38.75
C SER A 54 -10.85 12.56 40.11
N VAL A 55 -9.52 12.62 40.20
CA VAL A 55 -8.79 13.03 41.42
C VAL A 55 -8.89 14.54 41.63
N PHE A 56 -8.87 15.35 40.57
CA PHE A 56 -9.13 16.79 40.64
C PHE A 56 -10.57 17.06 41.12
N TYR A 57 -11.52 16.23 40.72
CA TYR A 57 -12.91 16.26 41.22
C TYR A 57 -13.05 15.84 42.69
N LEU A 58 -12.21 14.92 43.19
CA LEU A 58 -12.30 14.38 44.57
C LEU A 58 -11.36 15.04 45.59
N GLY A 59 -10.27 15.70 45.17
CA GLY A 59 -9.15 16.05 46.05
C GLY A 59 -8.71 17.52 46.09
N GLY A 60 -9.21 18.40 45.21
CA GLY A 60 -8.71 19.78 45.10
C GLY A 60 -9.81 20.83 45.22
N ALA A 61 -9.77 21.58 46.33
CA ALA A 61 -10.23 22.96 46.53
C ALA A 61 -11.53 23.41 45.84
N GLU A 62 -12.54 23.70 46.68
CA GLU A 62 -13.60 24.67 46.39
C GLU A 62 -14.53 24.32 45.21
N GLY A 63 -15.49 23.40 45.47
CA GLY A 63 -16.94 23.60 45.28
C GLY A 63 -17.53 24.12 43.97
N GLU A 64 -16.76 24.56 42.98
CA GLU A 64 -17.22 25.25 41.80
C GLU A 64 -16.45 24.76 40.57
N HIS A 65 -17.18 24.04 39.71
CA HIS A 65 -16.86 23.78 38.31
C HIS A 65 -15.64 22.88 38.07
N GLY A 66 -15.84 21.56 38.24
CA GLY A 66 -14.94 20.56 37.66
C GLY A 66 -14.71 20.87 36.17
N PHE A 67 -13.44 20.93 35.76
CA PHE A 67 -13.01 21.32 34.41
C PHE A 67 -13.60 20.42 33.31
N ASP A 68 -14.06 19.20 33.65
CA ASP A 68 -14.87 18.34 32.77
C ASP A 68 -15.73 17.35 33.61
N PRO A 69 -16.96 17.70 34.03
CA PRO A 69 -17.85 16.84 34.83
C PRO A 69 -18.32 15.62 34.03
N TYR A 70 -18.68 14.53 34.72
CA TYR A 70 -19.26 13.34 34.10
C TYR A 70 -20.56 13.72 33.35
N PRO A 71 -20.71 13.49 32.02
CA PRO A 71 -19.91 12.69 31.09
C PRO A 71 -18.85 13.54 30.36
N TYR A 72 -17.57 13.15 30.42
CA TYR A 72 -16.42 13.90 29.88
C TYR A 72 -16.64 14.46 28.46
N ILE A 73 -17.15 15.70 28.37
CA ILE A 73 -17.71 16.24 27.13
C ILE A 73 -16.60 16.63 26.17
N LEU A 74 -15.49 17.18 26.69
CA LEU A 74 -14.35 17.59 25.88
C LEU A 74 -13.56 16.38 25.41
N LEU A 75 -13.38 15.39 26.29
CA LEU A 75 -12.72 14.13 25.95
C LEU A 75 -13.47 13.41 24.82
N ASN A 76 -14.79 13.28 24.95
CA ASN A 76 -15.62 12.63 23.94
C ASN A 76 -15.68 13.44 22.63
N LEU A 77 -15.69 14.77 22.69
CA LEU A 77 -15.67 15.65 21.51
C LEU A 77 -14.35 15.53 20.75
N ILE A 78 -13.21 15.60 21.45
CA ILE A 78 -11.87 15.47 20.83
C ILE A 78 -11.71 14.07 20.24
N LEU A 79 -12.12 13.02 20.95
CA LEU A 79 -12.07 11.65 20.43
C LEU A 79 -12.94 11.47 19.19
N SER A 80 -14.14 12.05 19.18
CA SER A 80 -15.02 11.99 18.02
C SER A 80 -14.43 12.72 16.82
N MET A 81 -13.82 13.89 17.02
CA MET A 81 -13.13 14.62 15.96
C MET A 81 -11.90 13.86 15.43
N VAL A 82 -11.10 13.26 16.32
CA VAL A 82 -9.94 12.45 15.94
C VAL A 82 -10.38 11.20 15.16
N ALA A 83 -11.45 10.52 15.58
CA ALA A 83 -11.99 9.38 14.87
C ALA A 83 -12.53 9.76 13.48
N GLY A 84 -13.24 10.90 13.38
CA GLY A 84 -13.69 11.45 12.09
C GLY A 84 -12.52 11.79 11.16
N LEU A 85 -11.48 12.41 11.69
CA LEU A 85 -10.25 12.72 10.94
C LEU A 85 -9.53 11.44 10.47
N GLN A 86 -9.46 10.41 11.33
CA GLN A 86 -8.89 9.11 10.97
C GLN A 86 -9.63 8.47 9.79
N GLY A 87 -10.97 8.52 9.78
CA GLY A 87 -11.78 8.02 8.66
C GLY A 87 -11.51 8.77 7.35
N ALA A 88 -11.38 10.09 7.40
CA ALA A 88 -11.05 10.91 6.23
C ALA A 88 -9.64 10.62 5.69
N ILE A 89 -8.63 10.50 6.57
CA ILE A 89 -7.26 10.14 6.19
C ILE A 89 -7.23 8.75 5.56
N LEU A 90 -7.96 7.78 6.13
CA LEU A 90 -8.07 6.43 5.56
C LEU A 90 -8.68 6.46 4.16
N LEU A 91 -9.72 7.27 3.94
CA LEU A 91 -10.37 7.41 2.63
C LEU A 91 -9.43 8.05 1.59
N ILE A 92 -8.66 9.06 1.99
CA ILE A 92 -7.66 9.69 1.13
C ILE A 92 -6.55 8.68 0.76
N ALA A 93 -6.06 7.92 1.75
CA ALA A 93 -5.06 6.89 1.52
C ALA A 93 -5.57 5.77 0.60
N ALA A 94 -6.82 5.33 0.80
CA ALA A 94 -7.48 4.34 -0.04
C ALA A 94 -7.64 4.84 -1.48
N LYS A 95 -8.10 6.08 -1.69
CA LYS A 95 -8.25 6.68 -3.02
C LYS A 95 -6.92 6.70 -3.79
N ARG A 96 -5.83 7.06 -3.12
CA ARG A 96 -4.48 7.07 -3.73
C ARG A 96 -4.00 5.64 -4.05
N SER A 97 -4.21 4.70 -3.14
CA SER A 97 -3.83 3.30 -3.36
C SER A 97 -4.60 2.68 -4.54
N ASP A 98 -5.88 2.99 -4.66
CA ASP A 98 -6.75 2.50 -5.74
C ASP A 98 -6.32 3.04 -7.11
N GLN A 99 -6.03 4.35 -7.19
CA GLN A 99 -5.48 4.97 -8.40
C GLN A 99 -4.18 4.31 -8.87
N VAL A 100 -3.21 4.13 -7.96
CA VAL A 100 -1.94 3.46 -8.28
C VAL A 100 -2.16 2.01 -8.71
N SER A 101 -3.07 1.29 -8.06
CA SER A 101 -3.39 -0.10 -8.41
C SER A 101 -4.03 -0.24 -9.79
N SER A 102 -4.87 0.72 -10.19
CA SER A 102 -5.50 0.76 -11.51
C SER A 102 -4.48 1.02 -12.63
N GLU A 103 -3.58 1.99 -12.43
CA GLU A 103 -2.49 2.27 -13.38
C GLU A 103 -1.54 1.07 -13.54
N LEU A 104 -1.19 0.41 -12.43
CA LEU A 104 -0.38 -0.81 -12.45
C LEU A 104 -1.08 -1.96 -13.19
N ALA A 105 -2.39 -2.11 -13.03
CA ALA A 105 -3.18 -3.13 -13.73
C ALA A 105 -3.17 -2.91 -15.24
N MET A 106 -3.34 -1.66 -15.71
CA MET A 106 -3.27 -1.31 -17.13
C MET A 106 -1.90 -1.63 -17.73
N HIS A 107 -0.81 -1.22 -17.07
CA HIS A 107 0.53 -1.55 -17.54
C HIS A 107 0.83 -3.04 -17.52
N THR A 108 0.35 -3.77 -16.51
CA THR A 108 0.52 -5.23 -16.44
C THR A 108 -0.22 -5.91 -17.59
N TYR A 109 -1.42 -5.43 -17.93
CA TYR A 109 -2.18 -5.93 -19.07
C TYR A 109 -1.44 -5.70 -20.39
N GLU A 110 -0.96 -4.48 -20.66
CA GLU A 110 -0.18 -4.14 -21.86
C GLU A 110 1.10 -4.97 -21.97
N ASN A 111 1.85 -5.14 -20.89
CA ASN A 111 3.04 -5.98 -20.89
C ASN A 111 2.69 -7.45 -21.16
N THR A 112 1.58 -7.94 -20.61
CA THR A 112 1.14 -9.33 -20.80
C THR A 112 0.71 -9.58 -22.24
N THR A 113 0.01 -8.63 -22.87
CA THR A 113 -0.37 -8.75 -24.28
C THR A 113 0.85 -8.73 -25.20
N GLN A 114 1.81 -7.82 -24.98
CA GLN A 114 3.07 -7.79 -25.72
C GLN A 114 3.87 -9.08 -25.54
N LEU A 115 3.95 -9.60 -24.31
CA LEU A 115 4.63 -10.86 -24.02
C LEU A 115 3.97 -12.03 -24.78
N THR A 116 2.63 -12.05 -24.82
CA THR A 116 1.87 -13.07 -25.54
C THR A 116 2.12 -12.98 -27.05
N GLU A 117 2.16 -11.77 -27.61
CA GLU A 117 2.47 -11.55 -29.03
C GLU A 117 3.88 -12.03 -29.37
N LEU A 118 4.88 -11.73 -28.52
CA LEU A 118 6.25 -12.21 -28.70
C LEU A 118 6.34 -13.73 -28.62
N LEU A 119 5.63 -14.35 -27.67
CA LEU A 119 5.57 -15.82 -27.56
C LEU A 119 4.95 -16.45 -28.81
N GLN A 120 3.89 -15.86 -29.37
CA GLN A 120 3.31 -16.31 -30.62
C GLN A 120 4.30 -16.22 -31.78
N LYS A 121 5.09 -15.15 -31.88
CA LYS A 121 6.13 -15.02 -32.90
C LYS A 121 7.21 -16.09 -32.75
N VAL A 122 7.62 -16.40 -31.52
CA VAL A 122 8.59 -17.47 -31.24
C VAL A 122 8.04 -18.85 -31.61
N ASP A 123 6.77 -19.12 -31.32
CA ASP A 123 6.11 -20.37 -31.67
C ASP A 123 5.97 -20.54 -33.19
N ASP A 124 5.62 -19.47 -33.91
CA ASP A 124 5.54 -19.48 -35.37
C ASP A 124 6.92 -19.72 -36.02
N LEU A 125 7.96 -19.02 -35.54
CA LEU A 125 9.35 -19.24 -35.98
C LEU A 125 9.81 -20.67 -35.71
N THR A 126 9.48 -21.21 -34.53
CA THR A 126 9.83 -22.60 -34.16
C THR A 126 9.13 -23.59 -35.07
N THR A 127 7.85 -23.35 -35.38
CA THR A 127 7.06 -24.15 -36.32
C THR A 127 7.62 -24.07 -37.74
N GLN A 128 8.06 -22.89 -38.19
CA GLN A 128 8.72 -22.72 -39.48
C GLN A 128 10.05 -23.46 -39.56
N ILE A 129 10.89 -23.38 -38.53
CA ILE A 129 12.16 -24.12 -38.44
C ILE A 129 11.88 -25.62 -38.49
N HIS A 130 10.93 -26.12 -37.70
CA HIS A 130 10.57 -27.53 -37.68
C HIS A 130 10.12 -28.00 -39.07
N ARG A 131 9.28 -27.22 -39.75
CA ARG A 131 8.83 -27.51 -41.12
C ARG A 131 9.99 -27.56 -42.12
N HIS A 132 10.94 -26.63 -42.04
CA HIS A 132 12.13 -26.60 -42.92
C HIS A 132 13.08 -27.79 -42.69
N ILE A 133 13.23 -28.25 -41.45
CA ILE A 133 14.05 -29.43 -41.14
C ILE A 133 13.40 -30.69 -41.71
N CYS A 134 12.08 -30.87 -41.53
CA CYS A 134 11.36 -32.02 -42.07
C CYS A 134 11.38 -32.08 -43.61
N THR A 135 11.36 -30.94 -44.30
CA THR A 135 11.47 -30.92 -45.77
C THR A 135 12.90 -31.17 -46.26
N THR A 136 13.92 -30.72 -45.51
CA THR A 136 15.33 -30.91 -45.87
C THR A 136 15.81 -32.34 -45.60
N ASP A 137 15.32 -32.99 -44.54
CA ASP A 137 15.61 -34.41 -44.23
C ASP A 137 15.03 -35.35 -45.31
N GLY A 138 13.85 -35.03 -45.85
CA GLY A 138 13.26 -35.73 -47.00
C GLY A 138 14.02 -35.56 -48.32
N GLN A 139 14.94 -34.60 -48.42
CA GLN A 139 15.75 -34.36 -49.62
C GLN A 139 17.09 -35.12 -49.60
N LYS A 140 17.51 -35.67 -48.46
CA LYS A 140 18.67 -36.55 -48.37
C LYS A 140 18.25 -37.97 -48.77
N ALA A 141 18.06 -38.19 -50.07
CA ALA A 141 18.08 -39.54 -50.61
C ALA A 141 19.40 -40.21 -50.19
N PRO A 142 19.39 -41.47 -49.71
CA PRO A 142 20.63 -42.16 -49.38
C PRO A 142 21.47 -42.23 -50.67
N ASP A 143 22.67 -41.62 -50.63
CA ASP A 143 23.65 -41.80 -51.69
C ASP A 143 23.81 -43.31 -51.92
N PRO A 144 23.72 -43.79 -53.17
CA PRO A 144 23.92 -45.19 -53.45
C PRO A 144 25.36 -45.54 -53.07
N VAL A 145 25.51 -46.26 -51.95
CA VAL A 145 26.78 -46.84 -51.55
C VAL A 145 27.08 -47.93 -52.59
N VAL A 146 28.20 -47.73 -53.29
CA VAL A 146 28.80 -48.55 -54.36
C VAL A 146 28.84 -50.04 -54.01
#